data_AF-A0A0B8NW72-F1
#
_entry.id   AF-A0A0B8NW72-F1
#
_cell.length_a   1.000
_cell.length_b   1.000
_cell.length_c   1.000
_cell.angle_alpha   90.00
_cell.angle_beta   90.00
_cell.angle_gamma   90.00
#
_symmetry.space_group_name_H-M   'P 1'
#
loop_
_entity.id
_entity.type
_entity.pdbx_description
1 polymer ?
#
loop_
_entity_poly.entity_id
_entity_poly.type
_entity_poly.pdbx_seq_one_letter_code
_entity_poly.pdbx_strand_id
1 'polypeptide(L)'
;MDADHHDNGMTLIQALRHFTSFAYGLHLSQENPDIDTLLKLSSPIYRLELAMVGRLFAQDPELYGDIILSSEQNIEMIKRFHQRFGEALSLLDNKDKSNFVEQFNGVSDWFGDYSKQFMTESQNLLKQANDSIQRD
;
A
#
# COMPACT_ATOMS: atom_id res chain seq x y z
N MET A 1 -25.88 1.91 -4.26
CA MET A 1 -25.07 0.76 -3.81
C MET A 1 -25.79 0.17 -2.61
N ASP A 2 -25.95 -1.14 -2.56
CA ASP A 2 -26.52 -1.82 -1.39
C ASP A 2 -25.55 -1.72 -0.20
N ALA A 3 -26.05 -1.78 1.03
CA ALA A 3 -25.25 -1.64 2.26
C ALA A 3 -24.12 -2.67 2.31
N ASP A 4 -24.40 -3.93 1.97
CA ASP A 4 -23.41 -5.00 1.94
C ASP A 4 -22.29 -4.75 0.91
N HIS A 5 -22.62 -4.12 -0.22
CA HIS A 5 -21.65 -3.79 -1.26
C HIS A 5 -20.78 -2.59 -0.88
N HIS A 6 -21.37 -1.64 -0.17
CA HIS A 6 -20.65 -0.51 0.41
C HIS A 6 -19.68 -0.99 1.50
N ASP A 7 -20.13 -1.82 2.44
CA ASP A 7 -19.33 -2.27 3.58
C ASP A 7 -18.18 -3.19 3.16
N ASN A 8 -18.40 -4.05 2.16
CA ASN A 8 -17.33 -4.85 1.58
C ASN A 8 -16.29 -3.98 0.83
N GLY A 9 -16.73 -2.91 0.17
CA GLY A 9 -15.85 -1.93 -0.45
C GLY A 9 -14.99 -1.17 0.57
N MET A 10 -15.61 -0.74 1.68
CA MET A 10 -14.92 -0.04 2.77
C MET A 10 -13.89 -0.95 3.48
N THR A 11 -14.19 -2.25 3.61
CA THR A 11 -13.24 -3.25 4.12
C THR A 11 -11.95 -3.27 3.30
N LEU A 12 -12.06 -3.26 1.97
CA LEU A 12 -10.91 -3.25 1.05
C LEU A 12 -10.17 -1.90 1.07
N ILE A 13 -10.91 -0.79 1.06
CA ILE A 13 -10.35 0.55 0.90
C ILE A 13 -9.72 1.07 2.18
N GLN A 14 -10.30 0.78 3.35
CA GLN A 14 -9.88 1.34 4.63
C GLN A 14 -9.18 0.31 5.51
N ALA A 15 -9.87 -0.75 5.94
CA ALA A 15 -9.31 -1.66 6.94
C ALA A 15 -8.03 -2.34 6.43
N LEU A 16 -8.06 -2.92 5.23
CA LEU A 16 -6.88 -3.55 4.62
C LEU A 16 -5.77 -2.52 4.34
N ARG A 17 -6.11 -1.35 3.80
CA ARG A 17 -5.13 -0.31 3.46
C ARG A 17 -4.42 0.25 4.69
N HIS A 18 -5.16 0.54 5.76
CA HIS A 18 -4.60 1.04 7.01
C HIS A 18 -3.75 -0.02 7.69
N PHE A 19 -4.23 -1.27 7.77
CA PHE A 19 -3.46 -2.34 8.39
C PHE A 19 -2.16 -2.64 7.65
N THR A 20 -2.16 -2.68 6.31
CA THR A 20 -0.92 -2.90 5.53
C THR A 20 0.08 -1.76 5.70
N SER A 21 -0.41 -0.51 5.76
CA SER A 21 0.43 0.66 6.03
C SER A 21 1.02 0.63 7.45
N PHE A 22 0.21 0.23 8.45
CA PHE A 22 0.65 0.01 9.82
C PHE A 22 1.72 -1.08 9.90
N ALA A 23 1.48 -2.24 9.31
CA ALA A 23 2.41 -3.38 9.32
C ALA A 23 3.74 -3.04 8.65
N TYR A 24 3.70 -2.32 7.51
CA TYR A 24 4.93 -1.87 6.84
C TYR A 24 5.71 -0.85 7.69
N GLY A 25 5.04 0.11 8.32
CA GLY A 25 5.71 1.07 9.21
C GLY A 25 6.27 0.40 10.49
N LEU A 26 5.57 -0.59 11.04
CA LEU A 26 6.06 -1.41 12.15
C LEU A 26 7.30 -2.21 11.75
N HIS A 27 7.33 -2.79 10.54
CA HIS A 27 8.52 -3.46 10.04
C HIS A 27 9.70 -2.49 9.88
N LEU A 28 9.48 -1.32 9.26
CA LEU A 28 10.51 -0.30 9.12
C LEU A 28 11.08 0.16 10.47
N SER A 29 10.24 0.34 11.49
CA SER A 29 10.73 0.75 12.81
C SER A 29 11.57 -0.32 13.51
N GLN A 30 11.35 -1.60 13.20
CA GLN A 30 12.13 -2.72 13.71
C GLN A 30 13.46 -2.90 12.97
N GLU A 31 13.49 -2.69 11.65
CA GLU A 31 14.73 -2.63 10.87
C GLU A 31 15.58 -1.39 11.21
N ASN A 32 14.93 -0.35 11.76
CA ASN A 32 15.52 0.90 12.21
C ASN A 32 16.52 1.51 11.20
N PRO A 33 16.13 1.71 9.92
CA PRO A 33 16.98 2.36 8.95
C PRO A 33 17.11 3.85 9.27
N ASP A 34 18.21 4.47 8.83
CA ASP A 34 18.31 5.91 8.83
C ASP A 34 17.35 6.50 7.78
N ILE A 35 16.22 7.05 8.26
CA ILE A 35 15.17 7.64 7.44
C ILE A 35 15.73 8.79 6.59
N ASP A 36 16.66 9.59 7.11
CA ASP A 36 17.24 10.71 6.34
C ASP A 36 18.05 10.19 5.16
N THR A 37 18.76 9.07 5.35
CA THR A 37 19.47 8.40 4.27
C THR A 37 18.50 7.82 3.24
N LEU A 38 17.42 7.14 3.67
CA LEU A 38 16.39 6.65 2.75
C LEU A 38 15.78 7.78 1.93
N LEU A 39 15.46 8.92 2.55
CA LEU A 39 14.88 10.08 1.88
C LEU A 39 15.84 10.74 0.88
N LYS A 40 17.15 10.78 1.17
CA LYS A 40 18.17 11.33 0.26
C LYS A 40 18.43 10.44 -0.96
N LEU A 41 18.32 9.13 -0.79
CA LEU A 41 18.50 8.14 -1.86
C LEU A 41 17.23 7.93 -2.70
N SER A 42 16.08 8.35 -2.17
CA SER A 42 14.77 8.17 -2.80
C SER A 42 14.53 9.16 -3.92
N SER A 43 14.04 8.67 -5.06
CA SER A 43 13.38 9.52 -6.05
C SER A 43 12.08 10.12 -5.47
N PRO A 44 11.49 11.16 -6.09
CA PRO A 44 10.28 11.81 -5.56
C PRO A 44 9.11 10.85 -5.27
N ILE A 45 8.96 9.77 -6.05
CA ILE A 45 7.93 8.76 -5.81
C ILE A 45 8.19 7.96 -4.52
N TYR A 46 9.41 7.48 -4.29
CA TYR A 46 9.74 6.73 -3.09
C TYR A 46 9.62 7.57 -1.82
N ARG A 47 9.97 8.86 -1.90
CA ARG A 47 9.72 9.82 -0.81
C ARG A 47 8.23 9.97 -0.52
N LEU A 48 7.40 10.08 -1.57
CA LEU A 48 5.95 10.17 -1.42
C LEU A 48 5.38 8.89 -0.80
N GLU A 49 5.80 7.71 -1.25
CA GLU A 49 5.39 6.42 -0.70
C GLU A 49 5.70 6.33 0.80
N LEU A 50 6.92 6.69 1.21
CA LEU A 50 7.31 6.70 2.62
C LEU A 50 6.51 7.74 3.42
N ALA A 51 6.25 8.93 2.86
CA ALA A 51 5.42 9.94 3.50
C ALA A 51 3.96 9.47 3.68
N MET A 52 3.42 8.73 2.71
CA MET A 52 2.06 8.17 2.77
C MET A 52 1.92 7.09 3.85
N VAL A 53 2.99 6.35 4.14
CA VAL A 53 3.04 5.43 5.29
C VAL A 53 3.21 6.22 6.59
N GLY A 54 4.21 7.11 6.66
CA GLY A 54 4.55 7.87 7.86
C GLY A 54 3.40 8.72 8.40
N ARG A 55 2.61 9.33 7.52
CA ARG A 55 1.44 10.15 7.93
C ARG A 55 0.37 9.37 8.66
N LEU A 56 0.33 8.04 8.54
CA LEU A 56 -0.58 7.21 9.33
C LEU A 56 -0.29 7.34 10.83
N PHE A 57 0.99 7.34 11.21
CA PHE A 57 1.44 7.37 12.60
C PHE A 57 1.39 8.77 13.24
N ALA A 58 1.09 9.81 12.46
CA ALA A 58 0.83 11.16 12.95
C ALA A 58 -0.64 11.42 13.30
N GLN A 59 -1.50 10.41 13.12
CA GLN A 59 -2.93 10.48 13.36
C GLN A 59 -3.32 9.68 14.61
N ASP A 60 -4.61 9.70 14.97
CA ASP A 60 -5.13 9.05 16.17
C ASP A 60 -5.09 7.51 16.05
N PRO A 61 -4.32 6.80 16.91
CA PRO A 61 -4.27 5.35 16.88
C PRO A 61 -5.60 4.68 17.29
N GLU A 62 -6.42 5.30 18.13
CA GLU A 62 -7.71 4.72 18.56
C GLU A 62 -8.66 4.61 17.37
N LEU A 63 -8.72 5.66 16.53
CA LEU A 63 -9.51 5.67 15.30
C LEU A 63 -9.18 4.50 14.37
N TYR A 64 -7.89 4.21 14.16
CA TYR A 64 -7.50 3.09 13.29
C TYR A 64 -7.72 1.73 13.94
N GLY A 65 -7.55 1.62 15.25
CA GLY A 65 -7.94 0.45 16.01
C GLY A 65 -9.42 0.14 15.82
N ASP A 66 -10.27 1.13 16.03
CA ASP A 66 -11.73 1.02 15.87
C ASP A 66 -12.12 0.63 14.44
N ILE A 67 -11.55 1.27 13.42
CA ILE A 67 -11.84 0.94 12.02
C ILE A 67 -11.47 -0.52 11.72
N ILE A 68 -10.24 -0.93 12.07
CA ILE A 68 -9.72 -2.26 11.72
C ILE A 68 -10.47 -3.36 12.48
N LEU A 69 -10.81 -3.12 13.75
CA LEU A 69 -11.47 -4.09 14.64
C LEU A 69 -13.00 -4.01 14.63
N SER A 70 -13.58 -3.09 13.86
CA SER A 70 -15.04 -2.88 13.79
C SER A 70 -15.85 -4.07 13.28
N SER A 71 -15.23 -5.01 12.55
CA SER A 71 -15.93 -6.19 12.02
C SER A 71 -15.02 -7.41 11.88
N GLU A 72 -15.59 -8.61 12.01
CA GLU A 72 -14.89 -9.87 11.73
C GLU A 72 -14.47 -9.97 10.26
N GLN A 73 -15.27 -9.41 9.35
CA GLN A 73 -14.98 -9.38 7.91
C GLN A 73 -13.67 -8.63 7.60
N ASN A 74 -13.38 -7.56 8.33
CA ASN A 74 -12.10 -6.84 8.21
C ASN A 74 -10.93 -7.74 8.59
N ILE A 75 -11.05 -8.43 9.72
CA ILE A 75 -10.02 -9.35 10.22
C ILE A 75 -9.81 -10.50 9.25
N GLU A 76 -10.88 -11.11 8.73
CA GLU A 76 -10.80 -12.16 7.74
C GLU A 76 -10.16 -11.70 6.43
N MET A 77 -10.49 -10.48 5.97
CA MET A 77 -9.85 -9.90 4.78
C MET A 77 -8.34 -9.74 4.97
N ILE A 78 -7.92 -9.23 6.13
CA ILE A 78 -6.51 -9.08 6.49
C ILE A 78 -5.81 -10.44 6.54
N LYS A 79 -6.43 -11.46 7.15
CA LYS A 79 -5.89 -12.82 7.18
C LYS A 79 -5.74 -13.42 5.79
N ARG A 80 -6.73 -13.24 4.91
CA ARG A 80 -6.64 -13.67 3.50
C ARG A 80 -5.51 -12.95 2.75
N PHE A 81 -5.31 -11.66 3.01
CA PHE A 81 -4.20 -10.92 2.43
C PHE A 81 -2.85 -11.46 2.91
N HIS A 82 -2.70 -11.74 4.20
CA HIS A 82 -1.49 -12.37 4.74
C HIS A 82 -1.22 -13.74 4.11
N GLN A 83 -2.25 -14.58 3.92
CA GLN A 83 -2.09 -15.85 3.22
C GLN A 83 -1.56 -15.64 1.78
N ARG A 84 -2.17 -14.74 1.00
CA ARG A 84 -1.73 -14.42 -0.36
C ARG A 84 -0.31 -13.85 -0.40
N PHE A 85 0.08 -13.08 0.63
CA PHE A 85 1.44 -12.59 0.77
C PHE A 85 2.43 -13.76 0.95
N GLY A 86 2.10 -14.74 1.81
CA GLY A 86 2.88 -15.96 1.98
C GLY A 86 2.98 -16.81 0.69
N GLU A 87 1.89 -16.92 -0.07
CA GLU A 87 1.90 -17.57 -1.38
C GLU A 87 2.82 -16.83 -2.37
N ALA A 88 2.79 -15.49 -2.38
CA ALA A 88 3.69 -14.69 -3.22
C ALA A 88 5.16 -14.82 -2.80
N LEU A 89 5.46 -14.98 -1.50
CA LEU A 89 6.82 -15.23 -1.03
C LEU A 89 7.41 -16.53 -1.60
N SER A 90 6.59 -17.56 -1.82
CA SER A 90 7.06 -18.82 -2.42
C SER A 90 7.68 -18.62 -3.81
N LEU A 91 7.28 -17.59 -4.55
CA LEU A 91 7.90 -17.22 -5.83
C LEU A 91 9.36 -16.77 -5.63
N LEU A 92 9.64 -16.07 -4.52
CA LEU A 92 10.97 -15.58 -4.18
C LEU A 92 11.87 -16.70 -3.67
N ASP A 93 11.35 -17.55 -2.78
CA ASP A 93 12.09 -18.69 -2.22
C ASP A 93 12.56 -19.64 -3.32
N ASN A 94 11.70 -19.88 -4.31
CA ASN A 94 12.00 -20.71 -5.47
C ASN A 94 12.79 -19.97 -6.57
N LYS A 95 13.01 -18.66 -6.43
CA LYS A 95 13.59 -17.77 -7.46
C LYS A 95 12.87 -17.90 -8.81
N ASP A 96 11.55 -18.14 -8.76
CA ASP A 96 10.73 -18.41 -9.93
C ASP A 96 10.30 -17.12 -10.62
N LYS A 97 11.24 -16.55 -11.37
CA LYS A 97 11.00 -15.32 -12.14
C LYS A 97 9.90 -15.50 -13.19
N SER A 98 9.75 -16.69 -13.76
CA SER A 98 8.77 -16.92 -14.83
C SER A 98 7.36 -16.80 -14.28
N ASN A 99 7.08 -17.50 -13.17
CA ASN A 99 5.78 -17.45 -12.52
C ASN A 99 5.51 -16.07 -11.92
N PHE A 100 6.52 -15.39 -11.35
CA PHE A 100 6.37 -14.00 -10.93
C PHE A 100 5.87 -13.09 -12.08
N VAL A 101 6.48 -13.19 -13.28
CA VAL A 101 6.06 -12.40 -14.44
C VAL A 101 4.64 -12.77 -14.90
N GLU A 102 4.29 -14.06 -14.87
CA GLU A 102 2.94 -14.52 -15.20
C GLU A 102 1.88 -13.94 -14.26
N GLN A 103 2.09 -14.04 -12.94
CA GLN A 103 1.20 -13.47 -11.93
C GLN A 103 1.10 -11.95 -12.06
N PHE A 104 2.23 -11.27 -12.30
CA PHE A 104 2.27 -9.83 -12.51
C PHE A 104 1.41 -9.40 -13.71
N ASN A 105 1.53 -10.10 -14.84
CA ASN A 105 0.73 -9.83 -16.03
C ASN A 105 -0.76 -10.10 -15.78
N GLY A 106 -1.09 -11.18 -15.06
CA GLY A 106 -2.48 -11.47 -14.68
C GLY A 106 -3.10 -10.36 -13.84
N VAL A 107 -2.35 -9.78 -12.89
CA VAL A 107 -2.80 -8.61 -12.11
C VAL A 107 -2.92 -7.37 -12.99
N SER A 108 -1.96 -7.13 -13.88
CA SER A 108 -2.00 -6.01 -14.84
C SER A 108 -3.24 -6.07 -15.74
N ASP A 109 -3.57 -7.25 -16.25
CA ASP A 109 -4.74 -7.48 -17.10
C ASP A 109 -6.05 -7.27 -16.33
N TRP A 110 -6.10 -7.68 -15.06
CA TRP A 110 -7.25 -7.43 -14.19
C TRP A 110 -7.45 -5.92 -13.92
N PHE A 111 -6.37 -5.16 -13.69
CA PHE A 111 -6.46 -3.70 -13.59
C PHE A 111 -6.81 -3.05 -14.94
N GLY A 112 -6.45 -3.67 -16.06
CA GLY A 112 -6.79 -3.22 -17.40
C GLY A 112 -6.32 -1.79 -17.69
N ASP A 113 -7.21 -0.96 -18.23
CA ASP A 113 -6.90 0.43 -18.58
C ASP A 113 -6.55 1.31 -17.36
N TYR A 114 -7.01 0.94 -16.16
CA TYR A 114 -6.69 1.67 -14.94
C TYR A 114 -5.21 1.67 -14.62
N SER A 115 -4.45 0.62 -14.98
CA SER A 115 -2.99 0.58 -14.79
C SER A 115 -2.30 1.79 -15.44
N LYS A 116 -2.67 2.09 -16.70
CA LYS A 116 -2.09 3.21 -17.45
C LYS A 116 -2.62 4.56 -16.98
N GLN A 117 -3.90 4.61 -16.60
CA GLN A 117 -4.52 5.80 -16.06
C GLN A 117 -3.84 6.21 -14.74
N PHE A 118 -3.70 5.30 -13.77
CA PHE A 118 -3.07 5.58 -12.48
C PHE A 118 -1.59 5.93 -12.62
N MET A 119 -0.88 5.34 -13.58
CA MET A 119 0.49 5.75 -13.90
C MET A 119 0.55 7.21 -14.36
N THR A 120 -0.36 7.62 -15.25
CA THR A 120 -0.40 9.00 -15.77
C THR A 120 -0.82 9.99 -14.67
N GLU A 121 -1.81 9.63 -13.86
CA GLU A 121 -2.29 10.46 -12.74
C GLU A 121 -1.19 10.66 -11.69
N SER A 122 -0.53 9.58 -11.27
CA SER A 122 0.56 9.66 -10.27
C SER A 122 1.75 10.49 -10.78
N GLN A 123 2.12 10.36 -12.05
CA GLN A 123 3.16 11.21 -12.66
C GLN A 123 2.81 12.69 -12.63
N ASN A 124 1.55 13.05 -12.94
CA ASN A 124 1.09 14.43 -12.92
C ASN A 124 1.07 15.00 -11.49
N LEU A 125 0.61 14.21 -10.51
CA LEU A 125 0.63 14.60 -9.10
C LEU A 125 2.06 14.84 -8.59
N LEU A 126 3.00 13.95 -8.93
CA LEU A 126 4.41 14.10 -8.56
C LEU A 126 5.04 15.34 -9.19
N LYS A 127 4.73 15.62 -10.46
CA LYS A 127 5.22 16.82 -11.14
C LYS A 127 4.74 18.09 -10.44
N GLN A 128 3.44 18.17 -10.11
CA GLN A 128 2.88 19.32 -9.40
C GLN A 128 3.49 19.48 -8.01
N ALA A 129 3.67 18.40 -7.26
CA ALA A 129 4.28 18.43 -5.94
C ALA A 129 5.76 18.86 -5.98
N ASN A 130 6.50 18.44 -7.01
CA ASN A 130 7.90 18.86 -7.18
C ASN A 130 7.99 20.35 -7.58
N ASP A 131 7.10 20.80 -8.46
CA ASP A 131 7.03 22.19 -8.90
C ASP A 131 6.63 23.15 -7.77
N SER A 132 5.93 22.69 -6.74
CA SER A 132 5.63 23.49 -5.54
C SER A 132 6.78 23.52 -4.55
N ILE A 133 7.47 22.39 -4.34
CA ILE A 133 8.64 22.30 -3.43
C ILE A 133 9.80 23.18 -3.93
N GLN A 134 9.95 23.37 -5.24
CA GLN A 134 11.01 24.21 -5.82
C GLN A 134 10.71 25.72 -5.80
N ARG A 135 9.49 26.13 -5.42
CA ARG A 135 9.08 27.56 -5.36
C ARG A 135 9.20 28.18 -3.96
N ASP A 136 9.43 27.36 -2.94
CA ASP A 136 9.72 27.75 -1.56
C ASP A 136 11.23 27.71 -1.27
#